data_AF-A0A7Z9PTW3-F1
#
_entry.id   AF-A0A7Z9PTW3-F1
#
_cell.length_a   1.000
_cell.length_b   1.000
_cell.length_c   1.000
_cell.angle_alpha   90.00
_cell.angle_beta   90.00
_cell.angle_gamma   90.00
#
_symmetry.space_group_name_H-M   'P 1'
#
loop_
_entity.id
_entity.type
_entity.pdbx_description
1 polymer ?
#
loop_
_entity_poly.entity_id
_entity_poly.type
_entity_poly.pdbx_seq_one_letter_code
_entity_poly.pdbx_strand_id
1 'polypeptide(L)'
;DVIVTLGIFSVFSIEFNLNTLAALLAIIGYSLNDTIVVSDRIRENFRRMRKGSPLDMINRSLNQTLSRWPITASPWRFWPGYSVRRSSTV
;
A
#
# COMPACT_ATOMS: atom_id res chain seq x y z
N ASP A 1 -1.52 -2.23 -9.86
CA ASP A 1 -2.96 -1.88 -9.99
C ASP A 1 -3.73 -2.83 -10.89
N VAL A 2 -3.39 -2.96 -12.18
CA VAL A 2 -4.15 -3.75 -13.18
C VAL A 2 -4.47 -5.19 -12.75
N ILE A 3 -3.51 -5.92 -12.16
CA ILE A 3 -3.72 -7.31 -11.70
C ILE A 3 -4.73 -7.37 -10.55
N VAL A 4 -4.71 -6.39 -9.64
CA VAL A 4 -5.67 -6.31 -8.52
C VAL A 4 -7.05 -5.94 -9.06
N THR A 5 -7.14 -5.02 -10.01
CA THR A 5 -8.41 -4.65 -10.66
C THR A 5 -9.03 -5.85 -11.38
N LEU A 6 -8.23 -6.59 -12.17
CA LEU A 6 -8.70 -7.80 -12.87
C LEU A 6 -9.05 -8.94 -11.90
N GLY A 7 -8.30 -9.10 -10.80
CA GLY A 7 -8.59 -10.09 -9.76
C GLY A 7 -9.93 -9.84 -9.06
N ILE A 8 -10.22 -8.59 -8.73
CA ILE A 8 -11.52 -8.20 -8.16
C ILE A 8 -12.63 -8.41 -9.20
N PHE A 9 -12.44 -7.97 -10.45
CA PHE A 9 -13.41 -8.21 -11.51
C PHE A 9 -13.74 -9.70 -11.72
N SER A 10 -12.73 -10.56 -11.63
CA SER A 10 -12.90 -12.02 -11.75
C SER A 10 -13.67 -12.63 -10.56
N VAL A 11 -13.46 -12.13 -9.33
CA VAL A 11 -14.18 -12.64 -8.14
C VAL A 11 -15.63 -12.19 -8.14
N PHE A 12 -15.91 -10.95 -8.56
CA PHE A 12 -17.26 -10.39 -8.62
C PHE A 12 -18.01 -10.76 -9.90
N SER A 13 -17.39 -11.52 -10.82
CA SER A 13 -17.98 -11.97 -12.10
C SER A 13 -18.68 -10.84 -12.87
N ILE A 14 -18.05 -9.65 -12.89
CA ILE A 14 -18.63 -8.48 -13.55
C ILE A 14 -18.43 -8.61 -15.06
N GLU A 15 -19.45 -8.29 -15.84
CA GLU A 15 -19.40 -8.35 -17.30
C GLU A 15 -18.32 -7.44 -17.90
N PHE A 16 -17.54 -8.01 -18.81
CA PHE A 16 -16.47 -7.31 -19.51
C PHE A 16 -17.05 -6.54 -20.70
N ASN A 17 -17.30 -5.25 -20.49
CA ASN A 17 -17.90 -4.36 -21.49
C ASN A 17 -16.90 -3.31 -21.99
N LEU A 18 -17.26 -2.58 -23.05
CA LEU A 18 -16.41 -1.55 -23.64
C LEU A 18 -16.06 -0.43 -22.65
N ASN A 19 -16.99 -0.08 -21.75
CA ASN A 19 -16.74 0.87 -20.65
C ASN A 19 -15.64 0.36 -19.71
N THR A 20 -15.63 -0.94 -19.41
CA THR A 20 -14.63 -1.58 -18.55
C THR A 20 -13.26 -1.55 -19.20
N LEU A 21 -13.20 -1.82 -20.51
CA LEU A 21 -11.97 -1.71 -21.30
C LEU A 21 -11.42 -0.27 -21.30
N ALA A 22 -12.29 0.73 -21.50
CA ALA A 22 -11.92 2.14 -21.46
C ALA A 22 -11.37 2.55 -20.08
N ALA A 23 -12.02 2.11 -18.99
CA ALA A 23 -11.55 2.34 -17.63
C ALA A 23 -10.17 1.69 -17.37
N LEU A 24 -9.95 0.46 -17.88
CA LEU A 24 -8.67 -0.23 -17.77
C LEU A 24 -7.55 0.52 -18.52
N LEU A 25 -7.81 0.99 -19.73
CA LEU A 25 -6.86 1.80 -20.51
C LEU A 25 -6.45 3.07 -19.77
N ALA A 26 -7.40 3.77 -19.13
CA ALA A 26 -7.12 4.95 -18.34
C ALA A 26 -6.21 4.64 -17.12
N ILE A 27 -6.51 3.55 -16.40
CA ILE A 27 -5.70 3.12 -15.24
C ILE A 27 -4.29 2.72 -15.68
N ILE A 28 -4.16 1.99 -16.80
CA ILE A 28 -2.87 1.61 -17.36
C ILE A 28 -2.07 2.86 -17.76
N GLY A 29 -2.70 3.84 -18.41
CA GLY A 29 -2.04 5.09 -18.79
C GLY A 29 -1.48 5.85 -17.58
N TYR A 30 -2.23 5.92 -16.49
CA TYR A 30 -1.76 6.55 -15.24
C TYR A 30 -0.64 5.74 -14.56
N SER A 31 -0.82 4.42 -14.42
CA SER A 31 0.13 3.53 -13.74
C SER A 31 1.47 3.44 -14.48
N LEU A 32 1.44 3.39 -15.82
CA LEU A 32 2.66 3.43 -16.63
C LEU A 32 3.34 4.80 -16.56
N ASN A 33 2.59 5.90 -16.59
CA ASN A 33 3.17 7.23 -16.44
C ASN A 33 3.93 7.38 -15.12
N ASP A 34 3.33 6.92 -14.01
CA ASP A 34 3.99 6.96 -12.71
C ASP A 34 5.24 6.05 -12.68
N THR A 35 5.13 4.85 -13.25
CA THR A 35 6.27 3.92 -13.37
C THR A 35 7.41 4.50 -14.20
N ILE A 36 7.12 5.18 -15.30
CA ILE A 36 8.13 5.79 -16.18
C ILE A 36 8.85 6.93 -15.45
N VAL A 37 8.11 7.85 -14.82
CA VAL A 37 8.70 8.99 -14.08
C VAL A 37 9.56 8.50 -12.91
N VAL A 38 9.09 7.48 -12.18
CA VAL A 38 9.85 6.88 -11.08
C VAL A 38 11.09 6.14 -11.61
N SER A 39 10.96 5.35 -12.68
CA SER A 39 12.09 4.63 -13.28
C SER A 39 13.15 5.58 -13.83
N ASP A 40 12.73 6.71 -14.38
CA ASP A 40 13.64 7.74 -14.91
C ASP A 40 14.35 8.46 -13.75
N ARG A 41 13.63 8.83 -12.68
CA ARG A 41 14.24 9.33 -11.44
C ARG A 41 15.19 8.32 -10.80
N ILE A 42 14.90 7.02 -10.86
CA ILE A 42 15.80 5.98 -10.36
C ILE A 42 17.08 5.98 -11.20
N ARG A 43 17.01 5.99 -12.55
CA ARG A 43 18.21 6.05 -13.40
C ARG A 43 19.03 7.32 -13.16
N GLU A 44 18.38 8.44 -12.97
CA GLU A 44 19.05 9.72 -12.71
C GLU A 44 19.67 9.79 -11.30
N ASN A 45 18.98 9.28 -10.28
CA ASN A 45 19.54 9.14 -8.94
C ASN A 45 20.66 8.09 -8.89
N PHE A 46 20.59 7.01 -9.67
CA PHE A 46 21.65 5.99 -9.74
C PHE A 46 22.94 6.57 -10.35
N ARG A 47 22.83 7.57 -11.24
CA ARG A 47 24.00 8.33 -11.72
C ARG A 47 24.57 9.30 -10.68
N ARG A 48 23.78 9.77 -9.71
CA ARG A 48 24.21 10.72 -8.66
C ARG A 48 24.59 10.08 -7.32
N MET A 49 24.07 8.91 -6.98
CA MET A 49 24.19 8.31 -5.65
C MET A 49 25.14 7.10 -5.65
N ARG A 50 26.43 7.39 -5.71
CA ARG A 50 27.46 6.48 -5.18
C ARG A 50 27.65 6.82 -3.70
N LYS A 51 27.05 6.00 -2.80
CA LYS A 51 27.26 5.89 -1.32
C LYS A 51 26.05 6.29 -0.45
N GLY A 52 25.38 5.28 0.12
CA GLY A 52 24.47 5.42 1.26
C GLY A 52 23.46 4.27 1.31
N SER A 53 23.72 3.26 2.15
CA SER A 53 22.94 2.01 2.28
C SER A 53 21.46 2.28 2.59
N PRO A 54 20.55 2.13 1.60
CA PRO A 54 19.11 2.39 1.78
C PRO A 54 18.43 1.33 2.65
N LEU A 55 19.00 0.12 2.70
CA LEU A 55 18.46 -1.04 3.39
C LEU A 55 18.33 -0.81 4.89
N ASP A 56 19.33 -0.20 5.54
CA ASP A 56 19.32 0.02 6.98
C ASP A 56 18.29 1.07 7.41
N MET A 57 18.09 2.10 6.59
CA MET A 57 17.12 3.14 6.86
C MET A 57 15.68 2.64 6.65
N ILE A 58 15.44 1.83 5.61
CA ILE A 58 14.15 1.21 5.34
C ILE A 58 13.76 0.24 6.48
N ASN A 59 14.71 -0.59 6.93
CA ASN A 59 14.45 -1.59 7.96
C ASN A 59 14.10 -0.94 9.32
N ARG A 60 14.80 0.15 9.69
CA ARG A 60 14.49 0.94 10.91
C ARG A 60 13.13 1.64 10.82
N SER A 61 12.79 2.19 9.65
CA SER A 61 11.55 2.96 9.44
C SER A 61 10.31 2.06 9.42
N LEU A 62 10.42 0.88 8.81
CA LEU A 62 9.35 -0.13 8.82
C LEU A 62 9.06 -0.61 10.24
N ASN A 63 10.09 -0.93 11.03
CA ASN A 63 9.90 -1.33 12.42
C ASN A 63 9.22 -0.25 13.27
N GLN A 64 9.54 1.04 13.05
CA GLN A 64 8.88 2.14 13.78
C GLN A 64 7.41 2.35 13.37
N THR A 65 7.08 2.15 12.09
CA THR A 65 5.73 2.43 11.56
C THR A 65 4.78 1.24 11.79
N LEU A 66 5.25 0.01 11.59
CA LEU A 66 4.46 -1.21 11.79
C LEU A 66 4.15 -1.47 13.27
N SER A 67 5.00 -1.02 14.20
CA SER A 67 4.71 -1.13 15.65
C SER A 67 3.50 -0.30 16.08
N ARG A 68 3.12 0.73 15.31
CA ARG A 68 2.12 1.73 15.68
C ARG A 68 0.77 1.54 14.98
N TRP A 69 0.75 0.86 13.84
CA TRP A 69 -0.46 0.51 13.10
C TRP A 69 -1.41 -0.43 13.86
N PRO A 70 -1.00 -1.59 14.41
CA PRO A 70 -1.95 -2.55 14.98
C PRO A 70 -2.64 -2.01 16.25
N ILE A 71 -1.98 -1.09 16.98
CA ILE A 71 -2.49 -0.51 18.22
C ILE A 71 -3.60 0.51 17.93
N THR A 72 -3.55 1.21 16.79
CA THR A 72 -4.52 2.28 16.43
C THR A 72 -5.53 1.83 15.38
N ALA A 73 -5.16 0.92 14.48
CA ALA A 73 -6.03 0.38 13.44
C ALA A 73 -7.01 -0.68 13.97
N SER A 74 -6.76 -1.23 15.17
CA SER A 74 -7.74 -2.09 15.85
C SER A 74 -9.01 -1.29 16.19
N PRO A 75 -10.17 -1.63 15.59
CA PRO A 75 -11.46 -1.05 15.98
C PRO A 75 -11.77 -1.28 17.47
N TRP A 76 -11.11 -2.28 18.06
CA TRP A 76 -11.14 -2.62 19.47
C TRP A 76 -10.84 -1.45 20.41
N ARG A 77 -10.06 -0.44 19.98
CA ARG A 77 -9.75 0.73 20.84
C ARG A 77 -10.83 1.82 20.81
N PHE A 78 -11.75 1.77 19.85
CA PHE A 78 -12.83 2.77 19.71
C PHE A 78 -14.23 2.20 19.95
N TRP A 79 -14.38 0.88 20.07
CA TRP A 79 -15.65 0.25 20.43
C TRP A 79 -15.92 0.41 21.94
N PRO A 80 -16.99 1.11 22.36
CA PRO A 80 -17.30 1.31 23.78
C PRO A 80 -17.71 0.02 24.52
N GLY A 81 -17.85 -1.10 23.80
CA GLY A 81 -18.31 -2.38 24.32
C GLY A 81 -17.23 -3.35 24.82
N TYR A 82 -15.94 -3.08 24.60
CA TYR A 82 -14.87 -3.91 25.20
C TYR A 82 -14.30 -3.19 26.42
N SER A 83 -15.08 -3.23 27.50
CA SER A 83 -14.50 -3.06 28.82
C SER A 83 -13.51 -4.20 29.05
N VAL A 84 -12.22 -3.94 28.76
CA VAL A 84 -11.14 -4.64 29.45
C VAL A 84 -11.33 -4.27 30.92
N ARG A 85 -12.16 -5.08 31.58
CA ARG A 85 -12.25 -5.15 33.02
C ARG A 85 -10.87 -5.61 33.45
N ARG A 86 -9.96 -4.66 33.70
CA ARG A 86 -8.80 -4.90 34.55
C ARG A 86 -9.36 -5.34 35.88
N SER A 87 -9.45 -6.65 36.05
CA SER A 87 -9.55 -7.27 37.36
C SER A 87 -8.23 -6.96 38.06
N SER A 88 -8.34 -6.10 39.06
CA SER A 88 -7.53 -6.08 40.27
C SER A 88 -6.88 -7.44 40.59
N THR A 89 -5.56 -7.44 40.70
CA THR A 89 -4.79 -8.24 41.68
C THR A 89 -3.50 -7.48 41.99
N VAL A 90 -3.47 -6.90 43.21
CA VAL A 90 -2.32 -6.47 44.04
C VAL A 90 -1.43 -5.34 43.50
#